data_AF-A0A9P5T3H6-F1
#
_entry.id   AF-A0A9P5T3H6-F1
#
_cell.length_a   1.000
_cell.length_b   1.000
_cell.length_c   1.000
_cell.angle_alpha   90.00
_cell.angle_beta   90.00
_cell.angle_gamma   90.00
#
_symmetry.space_group_name_H-M   'P 1'
#
loop_
_entity.id
_entity.type
_entity.pdbx_description
1 polymer ?
#
loop_
_entity_poly.entity_id
_entity_poly.type
_entity_poly.pdbx_seq_one_letter_code
_entity_poly.pdbx_strand_id
1 'polypeptide(L)'
;MASSLYQCRSSLPDVPENIWLEIFSYLSLQEKFKAAGLPRRREEYQKLGFTLHEGFSRALQTLMDHSQETMHSLDIFDNFLDLEMTELIFCIVRYGRQLEHLYYDRNRDGGFISPEVVSAVTAACPNIKTFRGQHAISDTVLRRIMTGWEDLRSVTLAPYQAPVGTKEISMEGLWSLLECGKVESLELLDLDCISNDNLRAMMERVKQLRATSFERTASSPLSHPFAHHHSYFASLASSTPSRPLPGESVRQLTITKFTSSPLTLPGFDALLTLFPNLESLSFTTNFFTYDYQFQGLTRDVFDKEIGLVQNMIQKVMTERWGSSRAGCGSCWQGDWDAQVTEEQRLRASILLH
;
A
#
# COMPACT_ATOMS: atom_id res chain seq x y z
N MET A 1 31.24 36.08 40.55
CA MET A 1 30.42 36.41 39.36
C MET A 1 30.77 35.35 38.33
N ALA A 2 29.95 34.33 38.03
CA ALA A 2 28.55 34.36 37.54
C ALA A 2 28.48 35.12 36.20
N SER A 3 27.91 34.65 35.08
CA SER A 3 27.22 33.37 34.72
C SER A 3 27.47 33.10 33.20
N SER A 4 27.05 32.01 32.53
CA SER A 4 26.19 30.87 32.89
C SER A 4 26.52 29.63 32.02
N LEU A 5 25.82 28.51 32.24
CA LEU A 5 25.68 27.38 31.32
C LEU A 5 24.51 27.60 30.34
N TYR A 6 24.64 27.09 29.11
CA TYR A 6 23.51 26.62 28.30
C TYR A 6 23.75 25.15 27.92
N GLN A 7 23.67 24.25 28.91
CA GLN A 7 23.39 22.85 28.65
C GLN A 7 21.92 22.73 28.24
N CYS A 8 21.64 22.68 26.93
CA CYS A 8 20.35 22.20 26.47
C CYS A 8 20.31 20.67 26.60
N ARG A 9 20.19 20.18 27.85
CA ARG A 9 19.76 18.81 28.13
C ARG A 9 18.24 18.74 27.95
N SER A 10 17.78 18.84 26.70
CA SER A 10 16.51 18.23 26.34
C SER A 10 16.72 16.72 26.40
N SER A 11 16.23 16.09 27.46
CA SER A 11 16.12 14.64 27.52
C SER A 11 15.21 14.20 26.38
N LEU A 12 15.82 13.72 25.28
CA LEU A 12 15.11 12.95 24.28
C LEU A 12 14.38 11.80 25.00
N PRO A 13 13.12 11.50 24.68
CA PRO A 13 12.44 10.35 25.27
C PRO A 13 13.23 9.08 24.97
N ASP A 14 13.11 8.06 25.82
CA ASP A 14 13.83 6.78 25.73
C ASP A 14 13.49 6.01 24.45
N VAL A 15 14.08 6.47 23.35
CA VAL A 15 14.21 5.73 22.09
C VAL A 15 15.33 4.72 22.33
N PRO A 16 15.06 3.41 22.24
CA PRO A 16 16.04 2.39 22.60
C PRO A 16 17.28 2.45 21.69
N GLU A 17 18.42 2.06 22.24
CA GLU A 17 19.75 2.34 21.69
C GLU A 17 19.98 1.75 20.28
N ASN A 18 19.24 0.69 19.93
CA ASN A 18 19.18 0.13 18.58
C ASN A 18 18.52 1.06 17.54
N ILE A 19 17.46 1.79 17.92
CA ILE A 19 16.84 2.79 17.05
C ILE A 19 17.75 4.02 16.92
N TRP A 20 18.51 4.38 17.96
CA TRP A 20 19.59 5.37 17.81
C TRP A 20 20.66 4.90 16.83
N LEU A 21 21.10 3.64 16.89
CA LEU A 21 22.06 3.10 15.92
C LEU A 21 21.49 3.06 14.49
N GLU A 22 20.20 2.80 14.31
CA GLU A 22 19.52 3.02 13.03
C GLU A 22 19.51 4.50 12.63
N ILE A 23 19.15 5.45 13.51
CA ILE A 23 19.15 6.91 13.27
C ILE A 23 20.56 7.47 12.97
N PHE A 24 21.60 6.98 13.62
CA PHE A 24 22.99 7.31 13.29
C PHE A 24 23.45 6.64 11.98
N SER A 25 22.90 5.47 11.64
CA SER A 25 23.00 4.95 10.27
C SER A 25 22.22 5.82 9.27
N TYR A 26 21.11 6.47 9.66
CA TYR A 26 20.37 7.42 8.83
C TYR A 26 21.09 8.78 8.66
N LEU A 27 21.94 9.19 9.61
CA LEU A 27 22.91 10.28 9.36
C LEU A 27 23.90 9.88 8.26
N SER A 28 24.36 8.62 8.24
CA SER A 28 25.07 8.09 7.06
C SER A 28 24.18 7.95 5.83
N LEU A 29 22.84 7.94 5.94
CA LEU A 29 21.96 8.09 4.77
C LEU A 29 21.89 9.52 4.26
N GLN A 30 22.09 10.58 5.05
CA GLN A 30 22.25 11.91 4.46
C GLN A 30 23.49 11.95 3.55
N GLU A 31 24.54 11.19 3.89
CA GLU A 31 25.73 10.99 3.05
C GLU A 31 25.52 9.97 1.91
N LYS A 32 24.74 8.89 2.10
CA LYS A 32 24.43 7.90 1.06
C LYS A 32 23.40 8.41 0.04
N PHE A 33 22.41 9.21 0.44
CA PHE A 33 21.57 9.97 -0.49
C PHE A 33 22.44 10.98 -1.26
N LYS A 34 23.37 11.67 -0.59
CA LYS A 34 24.45 12.43 -1.27
C LYS A 34 25.47 11.57 -2.05
N ALA A 35 25.31 10.25 -2.16
CA ALA A 35 26.16 9.37 -2.97
C ALA A 35 25.39 8.61 -4.07
N ALA A 36 24.10 8.30 -3.86
CA ALA A 36 23.27 7.46 -4.72
C ALA A 36 22.73 8.16 -5.99
N GLY A 37 23.57 8.93 -6.69
CA GLY A 37 23.23 9.57 -7.96
C GLY A 37 22.47 10.91 -7.87
N LEU A 38 21.94 11.27 -6.69
CA LEU A 38 21.38 12.59 -6.42
C LEU A 38 22.39 13.77 -6.57
N PRO A 39 23.72 13.64 -6.39
CA PRO A 39 24.65 14.75 -6.59
C PRO A 39 24.64 15.33 -8.00
N ARG A 40 24.57 14.46 -9.02
CA ARG A 40 24.53 14.90 -10.42
C ARG A 40 23.26 15.67 -10.72
N ARG A 41 22.10 15.19 -10.24
CA ARG A 41 20.83 15.92 -10.32
C ARG A 41 20.89 17.24 -9.53
N ARG A 42 21.43 17.26 -8.30
CA ARG A 42 21.63 18.49 -7.50
C ARG A 42 22.50 19.51 -8.23
N GLU A 43 23.62 19.08 -8.81
CA GLU A 43 24.45 19.95 -9.65
C GLU A 43 23.71 20.45 -10.90
N GLU A 44 22.92 19.62 -11.57
CA GLU A 44 22.13 20.00 -12.75
C GLU A 44 21.05 21.04 -12.38
N TYR A 45 20.29 20.84 -11.30
CA TYR A 45 19.33 21.84 -10.79
C TYR A 45 20.00 23.12 -10.29
N GLN A 46 21.18 23.03 -9.65
CA GLN A 46 21.94 24.18 -9.17
C GLN A 46 22.54 24.99 -10.34
N LYS A 47 23.02 24.32 -11.41
CA LYS A 47 23.43 24.96 -12.68
C LYS A 47 22.26 25.65 -13.38
N LEU A 48 21.04 25.16 -13.21
CA LEU A 48 19.80 25.74 -13.73
C LEU A 48 19.18 26.81 -12.81
N GLY A 49 19.75 27.06 -11.62
CA GLY A 49 19.29 28.10 -10.68
C GLY A 49 17.96 27.79 -9.96
N PHE A 50 17.55 26.52 -9.84
CA PHE A 50 16.29 26.14 -9.19
C PHE A 50 16.37 26.28 -7.66
N THR A 51 15.93 27.42 -7.13
CA THR A 51 15.84 27.71 -5.68
C THR A 51 14.54 27.25 -5.01
N LEU A 52 13.55 26.79 -5.79
CA LEU A 52 12.21 26.46 -5.28
C LEU A 52 12.24 25.35 -4.22
N HIS A 53 13.13 24.36 -4.38
CA HIS A 53 13.34 23.27 -3.41
C HIS A 53 13.83 23.78 -2.05
N GLU A 54 14.69 24.81 -1.99
CA GLU A 54 15.18 25.39 -0.74
C GLU A 54 14.07 26.17 -0.01
N GLY A 55 13.28 26.95 -0.76
CA GLY A 55 12.13 27.68 -0.24
C GLY A 55 11.08 26.74 0.34
N PHE A 56 10.72 25.69 -0.41
CA PHE A 56 9.80 24.64 0.03
C PHE A 56 10.34 23.92 1.27
N SER A 57 11.61 23.48 1.25
CA SER A 57 12.23 22.77 2.38
C SER A 57 12.24 23.61 3.66
N ARG A 58 12.53 24.91 3.57
CA ARG A 58 12.51 25.81 4.73
C ARG A 58 11.09 26.05 5.26
N ALA A 59 10.12 26.22 4.37
CA ALA A 59 8.71 26.39 4.75
C ALA A 59 8.17 25.12 5.44
N LEU A 60 8.47 23.95 4.88
CA LEU A 60 8.09 22.65 5.43
C LEU A 60 8.75 22.39 6.79
N GLN A 61 10.07 22.63 6.90
CA GLN A 61 10.77 22.48 8.17
C GLN A 61 10.16 23.40 9.24
N THR A 62 9.87 24.65 8.89
CA THR A 62 9.22 25.60 9.81
C THR A 62 7.84 25.09 10.24
N LEU A 63 7.01 24.64 9.29
CA LEU A 63 5.68 24.09 9.56
C LEU A 63 5.78 22.91 10.53
N MET A 64 6.53 21.87 10.17
CA MET A 64 6.60 20.62 10.93
C MET A 64 7.25 20.78 12.31
N ASP A 65 8.24 21.66 12.47
CA ASP A 65 8.87 21.97 13.77
C ASP A 65 7.86 22.65 14.72
N HIS A 66 7.01 23.55 14.21
CA HIS A 66 5.97 24.22 15.00
C HIS A 66 4.73 23.35 15.26
N SER A 67 4.46 22.34 14.42
CA SER A 67 3.26 21.49 14.50
C SER A 67 3.53 20.03 14.88
N GLN A 68 4.73 19.68 15.35
CA GLN A 68 5.14 18.29 15.62
C GLN A 68 4.22 17.51 16.60
N GLU A 69 3.52 18.21 17.50
CA GLU A 69 2.60 17.60 18.47
C GLU A 69 1.13 17.54 17.99
N THR A 70 0.80 18.28 16.92
CA THR A 70 -0.60 18.51 16.48
C THR A 70 -0.88 18.10 15.03
N MET A 71 0.16 17.84 14.24
CA MET A 71 0.04 17.48 12.83
C MET A 71 -0.16 15.98 12.65
N HIS A 72 -1.41 15.59 12.37
CA HIS A 72 -1.81 14.20 12.12
C HIS A 72 -1.92 13.83 10.64
N SER A 73 -2.02 14.82 9.73
CA SER A 73 -2.07 14.62 8.28
C SER A 73 -0.98 15.43 7.59
N LEU A 74 -0.34 14.84 6.58
CA LEU A 74 0.51 15.54 5.63
C LEU A 74 0.11 15.13 4.22
N ASP A 75 -0.47 16.08 3.50
CA ASP A 75 -1.08 15.87 2.18
C ASP A 75 -0.33 16.70 1.14
N ILE A 76 0.20 16.08 0.08
CA ILE A 76 1.06 16.72 -0.93
C ILE A 76 0.54 16.44 -2.34
N PHE A 77 -0.18 17.40 -2.91
CA PHE A 77 -0.85 17.29 -4.20
C PHE A 77 -0.25 18.17 -5.28
N ASP A 78 -0.34 17.71 -6.54
CA ASP A 78 -0.04 18.49 -7.74
C ASP A 78 1.35 19.17 -7.68
N ASN A 79 2.30 18.49 -7.02
CA ASN A 79 3.62 19.03 -6.73
C ASN A 79 4.60 18.70 -7.85
N PHE A 80 5.11 19.74 -8.50
CA PHE A 80 6.07 19.63 -9.60
C PHE A 80 7.53 19.50 -9.13
N LEU A 81 7.78 19.53 -7.82
CA LEU A 81 9.10 19.30 -7.23
C LEU A 81 9.41 17.80 -7.16
N ASP A 82 10.64 17.45 -7.50
CA ASP A 82 11.30 16.23 -7.02
C ASP A 82 11.41 16.29 -5.48
N LEU A 83 10.64 15.43 -4.80
CA LEU A 83 10.47 15.39 -3.35
C LEU A 83 11.70 14.80 -2.66
N GLU A 84 12.39 13.83 -3.27
CA GLU A 84 13.68 13.31 -2.78
C GLU A 84 14.81 14.35 -2.86
N MET A 85 14.61 15.39 -3.69
CA MET A 85 15.47 16.55 -3.77
C MET A 85 15.13 17.66 -2.75
N THR A 86 14.08 17.50 -1.96
CA THR A 86 13.72 18.38 -0.83
C THR A 86 14.13 17.77 0.51
N GLU A 87 14.10 18.56 1.59
CA GLU A 87 14.30 18.05 2.94
C GLU A 87 13.03 17.37 3.53
N LEU A 88 12.02 17.04 2.70
CA LEU A 88 10.75 16.44 3.13
C LEU A 88 10.94 15.18 3.98
N ILE A 89 11.78 14.25 3.52
CA ILE A 89 12.03 13.00 4.23
C ILE A 89 12.67 13.26 5.60
N PHE A 90 13.62 14.20 5.69
CA PHE A 90 14.24 14.57 6.95
C PHE A 90 13.24 15.25 7.90
N CYS A 91 12.33 16.06 7.39
CA CYS A 91 11.27 16.67 8.19
C CYS A 91 10.31 15.59 8.72
N ILE A 92 9.82 14.68 7.86
CA ILE A 92 8.96 13.55 8.27
C ILE A 92 9.65 12.69 9.32
N VAL A 93 10.88 12.25 9.09
CA VAL A 93 11.63 11.39 10.03
C VAL A 93 11.89 12.07 11.37
N ARG A 94 12.05 13.40 11.39
CA ARG A 94 12.35 14.15 12.61
C ARG A 94 11.11 14.56 13.41
N TYR A 95 10.02 14.95 12.73
CA TYR A 95 8.87 15.61 13.33
C TYR A 95 7.55 14.84 13.16
N GLY A 96 7.51 13.86 12.26
CA GLY A 96 6.29 13.14 11.86
C GLY A 96 5.79 12.09 12.84
N ARG A 97 6.24 12.08 14.11
CA ARG A 97 5.88 11.03 15.08
C ARG A 97 4.37 10.92 15.32
N GLN A 98 3.64 12.04 15.23
CA GLN A 98 2.19 12.10 15.40
C GLN A 98 1.39 11.95 14.09
N LEU A 99 2.06 11.76 12.95
CA LEU A 99 1.38 11.55 11.67
C LEU A 99 0.60 10.24 11.70
N GLU A 100 -0.68 10.34 11.36
CA GLU A 100 -1.59 9.23 11.13
C GLU A 100 -1.89 9.04 9.64
N HIS A 101 -1.79 10.12 8.86
CA HIS A 101 -2.07 10.13 7.43
C HIS A 101 -0.91 10.80 6.69
N LEU A 102 -0.42 10.11 5.66
CA LEU A 102 0.56 10.62 4.73
C LEU A 102 0.07 10.28 3.32
N TYR A 103 -0.34 11.30 2.58
CA TYR A 103 -0.93 11.15 1.26
C TYR A 103 -0.26 12.10 0.26
N TYR A 104 0.06 11.58 -0.93
CA TYR A 104 0.62 12.38 -1.99
C TYR A 104 0.19 11.84 -3.36
N ASP A 105 -0.23 12.73 -4.24
CA ASP A 105 -0.87 12.37 -5.52
C ASP A 105 -0.60 13.43 -6.61
N ARG A 106 -0.53 12.98 -7.86
CA ARG A 106 -0.24 13.78 -9.06
C ARG A 106 1.08 14.58 -8.98
N ASN A 107 2.06 14.05 -8.24
CA ASN A 107 3.41 14.62 -8.15
C ASN A 107 4.29 14.13 -9.31
N ARG A 108 5.15 15.01 -9.84
CA ARG A 108 5.87 14.78 -11.11
C ARG A 108 6.99 13.73 -11.01
N ASP A 109 7.46 13.45 -9.81
CA ASP A 109 8.62 12.61 -9.51
C ASP A 109 8.26 11.14 -9.20
N GLY A 110 6.97 10.83 -9.10
CA GLY A 110 6.51 9.50 -8.70
C GLY A 110 6.70 9.19 -7.21
N GLY A 111 6.86 10.21 -6.36
CA GLY A 111 6.86 10.08 -4.90
C GLY A 111 8.13 9.48 -4.30
N PHE A 112 8.00 8.56 -3.33
CA PHE A 112 9.14 8.02 -2.58
C PHE A 112 9.73 6.81 -3.31
N ILE A 113 10.68 7.06 -4.21
CA ILE A 113 11.26 6.03 -5.09
C ILE A 113 12.38 5.21 -4.44
N SER A 114 12.89 5.57 -3.26
CA SER A 114 13.82 4.73 -2.49
C SER A 114 13.12 3.84 -1.43
N PRO A 115 13.33 2.50 -1.44
CA PRO A 115 12.87 1.58 -0.38
C PRO A 115 13.39 1.94 1.02
N GLU A 116 14.57 2.55 1.09
CA GLU A 116 15.20 3.01 2.32
C GLU A 116 14.49 4.23 2.89
N VAL A 117 14.01 5.15 2.04
CA VAL A 117 13.13 6.27 2.44
C VAL A 117 11.86 5.73 3.10
N VAL A 118 11.17 4.80 2.43
CA VAL A 118 9.93 4.21 2.97
C VAL A 118 10.20 3.51 4.30
N SER A 119 11.30 2.76 4.40
CA SER A 119 11.72 2.12 5.67
C SER A 119 12.00 3.12 6.79
N ALA A 120 12.62 4.27 6.49
CA ALA A 120 12.90 5.33 7.45
C ALA A 120 11.61 5.96 7.99
N VAL A 121 10.68 6.27 7.08
CA VAL A 121 9.35 6.80 7.44
C VAL A 121 8.56 5.78 8.27
N THR A 122 8.63 4.48 7.93
CA THR A 122 8.01 3.42 8.74
C THR A 122 8.53 3.40 10.18
N ALA A 123 9.84 3.52 10.39
CA ALA A 123 10.44 3.51 11.72
C ALA A 123 10.16 4.80 12.53
N ALA A 124 10.06 5.95 11.86
CA ALA A 124 9.89 7.26 12.50
C ALA A 124 8.44 7.62 12.83
N CYS A 125 7.48 7.13 12.03
CA CYS A 125 6.06 7.48 12.10
C CYS A 125 5.22 6.25 12.51
N PRO A 126 5.23 5.80 13.78
CA PRO A 126 4.56 4.55 14.17
C PRO A 126 3.02 4.60 14.10
N ASN A 127 2.44 5.81 14.15
CA ASN A 127 0.99 6.03 14.25
C ASN A 127 0.25 6.02 12.90
N ILE A 128 0.93 5.70 11.80
CA ILE A 128 0.36 5.78 10.44
C ILE A 128 -0.79 4.77 10.24
N LYS A 129 -1.96 5.32 9.92
CA LYS A 129 -3.20 4.63 9.56
C LYS A 129 -3.47 4.67 8.06
N THR A 130 -2.94 5.67 7.36
CA THR A 130 -3.10 5.88 5.90
C THR A 130 -1.78 6.26 5.26
N PHE A 131 -1.31 5.46 4.31
CA PHE A 131 -0.11 5.76 3.52
C PHE A 131 -0.41 5.57 2.02
N ARG A 132 -0.62 6.68 1.32
CA ARG A 132 -1.10 6.67 -0.07
C ARG A 132 -0.24 7.50 -1.00
N GLY A 133 -0.18 7.07 -2.26
CA GLY A 133 0.64 7.67 -3.31
C GLY A 133 1.61 6.67 -3.92
N GLN A 134 2.42 7.09 -4.89
CA GLN A 134 3.37 6.22 -5.57
C GLN A 134 4.69 6.08 -4.78
N HIS A 135 5.07 4.86 -4.42
CA HIS A 135 6.29 4.63 -3.64
C HIS A 135 6.87 3.22 -3.78
N ALA A 136 8.16 3.11 -3.48
CA ALA A 136 8.98 1.92 -3.65
C ALA A 136 8.76 0.85 -2.56
N ILE A 137 7.64 0.14 -2.64
CA ILE A 137 7.41 -1.07 -1.83
C ILE A 137 7.92 -2.31 -2.55
N SER A 138 8.79 -3.05 -1.86
CA SER A 138 9.06 -4.48 -2.12
C SER A 138 8.53 -5.32 -0.97
N ASP A 139 8.46 -6.65 -1.11
CA ASP A 139 8.03 -7.58 -0.04
C ASP A 139 8.73 -7.34 1.32
N THR A 140 10.00 -6.90 1.30
CA THR A 140 10.77 -6.60 2.52
C THR A 140 10.32 -5.30 3.17
N VAL A 141 10.02 -4.26 2.39
CA VAL A 141 9.45 -3.00 2.89
C VAL A 141 8.01 -3.21 3.37
N LEU A 142 7.21 -3.95 2.61
CA LEU A 142 5.82 -4.29 2.98
C LEU A 142 5.75 -5.01 4.32
N ARG A 143 6.67 -5.96 4.56
CA ARG A 143 6.79 -6.64 5.86
C ARG A 143 7.15 -5.67 6.98
N ARG A 144 8.07 -4.71 6.75
CA ARG A 144 8.42 -3.67 7.74
C ARG A 144 7.21 -2.79 8.07
N ILE A 145 6.48 -2.35 7.05
CA ILE A 145 5.22 -1.59 7.17
C ILE A 145 4.22 -2.36 8.05
N MET A 146 3.95 -3.62 7.72
CA MET A 146 3.04 -4.48 8.47
C MET A 146 3.45 -4.70 9.94
N THR A 147 4.75 -4.66 10.25
CA THR A 147 5.26 -4.78 11.63
C THR A 147 5.39 -3.45 12.39
N GLY A 148 5.54 -2.33 11.68
CA GLY A 148 5.79 -1.01 12.27
C GLY A 148 4.52 -0.18 12.44
N TRP A 149 3.51 -0.39 11.61
CA TRP A 149 2.24 0.35 11.63
C TRP A 149 1.10 -0.56 12.04
N GLU A 150 0.93 -0.70 13.35
CA GLU A 150 -0.08 -1.61 13.91
C GLU A 150 -1.52 -1.22 13.55
N ASP A 151 -1.81 0.06 13.30
CA ASP A 151 -3.14 0.57 12.95
C ASP A 151 -3.33 0.91 11.46
N LEU A 152 -2.50 0.35 10.57
CA LEU A 152 -2.60 0.59 9.13
C LEU A 152 -3.93 0.09 8.55
N ARG A 153 -4.76 1.03 8.07
CA ARG A 153 -6.06 0.79 7.44
C ARG A 153 -6.07 1.04 5.94
N SER A 154 -5.21 1.91 5.42
CA SER A 154 -5.16 2.17 3.99
C SER A 154 -3.75 2.33 3.44
N VAL A 155 -3.49 1.65 2.32
CA VAL A 155 -2.18 1.62 1.66
C VAL A 155 -2.34 1.59 0.14
N THR A 156 -1.48 2.35 -0.56
CA THR A 156 -1.26 2.23 -2.01
C THR A 156 -0.06 1.31 -2.26
N LEU A 157 -0.18 0.37 -3.18
CA LEU A 157 0.90 -0.52 -3.63
C LEU A 157 1.13 -0.31 -5.13
N ALA A 158 2.39 -0.06 -5.53
CA ALA A 158 2.79 0.20 -6.91
C ALA A 158 4.09 -0.58 -7.26
N PRO A 159 4.37 -0.86 -8.55
CA PRO A 159 5.61 -1.53 -8.95
C PRO A 159 6.82 -0.64 -8.63
N TYR A 160 7.83 -1.24 -7.99
CA TYR A 160 9.09 -0.57 -7.71
C TYR A 160 10.08 -0.78 -8.86
N GLN A 161 10.28 0.27 -9.66
CA GLN A 161 11.27 0.29 -10.74
C GLN A 161 12.67 0.63 -10.22
N ALA A 162 13.38 -0.34 -9.64
CA ALA A 162 14.82 -0.18 -9.44
C ALA A 162 15.59 -0.37 -10.74
N PRO A 163 16.76 0.29 -10.89
CA PRO A 163 17.74 -0.09 -11.90
C PRO A 163 18.34 -1.48 -11.55
N VAL A 164 17.74 -2.52 -12.13
CA VAL A 164 18.20 -3.93 -12.15
C VAL A 164 18.15 -4.66 -10.80
N GLY A 165 17.22 -5.62 -10.68
CA GLY A 165 17.39 -6.79 -9.80
C GLY A 165 16.64 -6.80 -8.47
N THR A 166 15.96 -5.73 -8.06
CA THR A 166 15.00 -5.82 -6.93
C THR A 166 13.68 -6.40 -7.42
N LYS A 167 13.08 -7.27 -6.61
CA LYS A 167 11.78 -7.87 -6.93
C LYS A 167 10.65 -6.90 -6.57
N GLU A 168 9.69 -6.80 -7.49
CA GLU A 168 8.38 -6.20 -7.23
C GLU A 168 7.61 -6.95 -6.13
N ILE A 169 6.48 -6.38 -5.70
CA ILE A 169 5.59 -7.01 -4.71
C ILE A 169 5.08 -8.34 -5.27
N SER A 170 5.43 -9.43 -4.60
CA SER A 170 5.02 -10.76 -5.02
C SER A 170 3.59 -11.10 -4.58
N MET A 171 3.05 -12.18 -5.14
CA MET A 171 1.80 -12.78 -4.66
C MET A 171 1.85 -13.09 -3.15
N GLU A 172 3.00 -13.50 -2.62
CA GLU A 172 3.19 -13.79 -1.18
C GLU A 172 3.25 -12.51 -0.34
N GLY A 173 3.86 -11.45 -0.86
CA GLY A 173 3.88 -10.13 -0.20
C GLY A 173 2.47 -9.57 -0.03
N LEU A 174 1.68 -9.56 -1.11
CA LEU A 174 0.28 -9.15 -1.08
C LEU A 174 -0.57 -10.08 -0.18
N TRP A 175 -0.40 -11.40 -0.29
CA TRP A 175 -1.12 -12.35 0.58
C TRP A 175 -0.84 -12.10 2.06
N SER A 176 0.42 -11.82 2.42
CA SER A 176 0.83 -11.51 3.79
C SER A 176 0.15 -10.24 4.33
N LEU A 177 -0.02 -9.21 3.49
CA LEU A 177 -0.77 -7.99 3.84
C LEU A 177 -2.27 -8.30 4.08
N LEU A 178 -2.88 -9.12 3.23
CA LEU A 178 -4.28 -9.53 3.39
C LEU A 178 -4.49 -10.38 4.66
N GLU A 179 -3.50 -11.18 5.04
CA GLU A 179 -3.47 -11.96 6.27
C GLU A 179 -3.35 -11.13 7.57
N CYS A 180 -2.93 -9.86 7.49
CA CYS A 180 -2.94 -8.96 8.64
C CYS A 180 -4.36 -8.62 9.09
N GLY A 181 -5.34 -8.64 8.18
CA GLY A 181 -6.76 -8.45 8.50
C GLY A 181 -7.15 -7.03 8.96
N LYS A 182 -6.32 -6.02 8.73
CA LYS A 182 -6.52 -4.62 9.18
C LYS A 182 -6.77 -3.61 8.05
N VAL A 183 -6.37 -3.93 6.81
CA VAL A 183 -6.48 -3.00 5.68
C VAL A 183 -7.92 -2.94 5.18
N GLU A 184 -8.56 -1.79 5.39
CA GLU A 184 -9.93 -1.49 4.97
C GLU A 184 -9.97 -0.93 3.54
N SER A 185 -8.91 -0.26 3.08
CA SER A 185 -8.89 0.45 1.79
C SER A 185 -7.55 0.28 1.07
N LEU A 186 -7.56 -0.49 -0.01
CA LEU A 186 -6.36 -0.95 -0.72
C LEU A 186 -6.35 -0.41 -2.16
N GLU A 187 -5.24 0.20 -2.57
CA GLU A 187 -5.04 0.68 -3.94
C GLU A 187 -3.87 -0.06 -4.57
N LEU A 188 -4.08 -0.64 -5.75
CA LEU A 188 -3.14 -1.52 -6.45
C LEU A 188 -2.88 -0.97 -7.85
N LEU A 189 -1.74 -0.32 -8.02
CA LEU A 189 -1.34 0.32 -9.27
C LEU A 189 -0.39 -0.62 -10.01
N ASP A 190 -0.77 -1.08 -11.20
CA ASP A 190 0.08 -1.81 -12.16
C ASP A 190 0.87 -3.02 -11.64
N LEU A 191 0.35 -3.72 -10.62
CA LEU A 191 1.01 -4.90 -10.05
C LEU A 191 0.70 -6.20 -10.82
N ASP A 192 1.74 -6.91 -11.28
CA ASP A 192 1.59 -8.25 -11.87
C ASP A 192 1.16 -9.33 -10.86
N CYS A 193 1.34 -9.11 -9.55
CA CYS A 193 0.82 -10.02 -8.51
C CYS A 193 -0.72 -10.06 -8.47
N ILE A 194 -1.41 -9.09 -9.08
CA ILE A 194 -2.83 -9.16 -9.43
C ILE A 194 -2.97 -9.59 -10.88
N SER A 195 -3.19 -10.89 -11.09
CA SER A 195 -3.48 -11.49 -12.40
C SER A 195 -4.55 -12.56 -12.26
N ASN A 196 -5.16 -12.99 -13.36
CA ASN A 196 -6.20 -14.02 -13.36
C ASN A 196 -5.73 -15.34 -12.72
N ASP A 197 -4.46 -15.69 -12.91
CA ASP A 197 -3.87 -16.92 -12.36
C ASP A 197 -3.47 -16.77 -10.89
N ASN A 198 -2.91 -15.62 -10.51
CA ASN A 198 -2.55 -15.32 -9.12
C ASN A 198 -3.80 -15.25 -8.23
N LEU A 199 -4.88 -14.59 -8.70
CA LEU A 199 -6.16 -14.55 -7.98
C LEU A 199 -6.77 -15.94 -7.84
N ARG A 200 -6.71 -16.79 -8.87
CA ARG A 200 -7.14 -18.19 -8.79
C ARG A 200 -6.34 -18.98 -7.76
N ALA A 201 -5.01 -18.81 -7.72
CA ALA A 201 -4.15 -19.45 -6.73
C ALA A 201 -4.48 -18.98 -5.29
N MET A 202 -4.75 -17.69 -5.08
CA MET A 202 -5.23 -17.15 -3.80
C MET A 202 -6.58 -17.75 -3.40
N MET A 203 -7.54 -17.89 -4.33
CA MET A 203 -8.83 -18.54 -4.03
C MET A 203 -8.66 -19.98 -3.55
N GLU A 204 -7.78 -20.78 -4.18
CA GLU A 204 -7.55 -22.16 -3.75
C GLU A 204 -6.94 -22.22 -2.34
N ARG A 205 -6.08 -21.25 -1.96
CA ARG A 205 -5.63 -21.10 -0.57
C ARG A 205 -6.79 -20.77 0.37
N VAL A 206 -7.68 -19.85 0.01
CA VAL A 206 -8.89 -19.54 0.82
C VAL A 206 -9.78 -20.77 0.99
N LYS A 207 -9.96 -21.59 -0.06
CA LYS A 207 -10.72 -22.85 0.01
C LYS A 207 -10.06 -23.84 0.98
N GLN A 208 -8.74 -24.00 0.92
CA GLN A 208 -7.97 -24.87 1.83
C GLN A 208 -8.02 -24.38 3.29
N LEU A 209 -7.94 -23.07 3.53
CA LEU A 209 -8.12 -22.48 4.86
C LEU A 209 -9.54 -22.72 5.41
N ARG A 210 -10.57 -22.58 4.58
CA ARG A 210 -11.95 -22.90 4.96
C ARG A 210 -12.13 -24.38 5.31
N ALA A 211 -11.61 -25.30 4.48
CA ALA A 211 -11.67 -26.74 4.74
C ALA A 211 -10.97 -27.13 6.06
N THR A 212 -9.74 -26.68 6.27
CA THR A 212 -8.98 -26.96 7.50
C THR A 212 -9.59 -26.30 8.74
N SER A 213 -10.28 -25.17 8.61
CA SER A 213 -11.03 -24.57 9.72
C SER A 213 -12.24 -25.42 10.13
N PHE A 214 -12.94 -26.00 9.15
CA PHE A 214 -14.10 -26.87 9.38
C PHE A 214 -13.69 -28.21 10.01
N GLU A 215 -12.59 -28.81 9.56
CA GLU A 215 -12.03 -30.04 10.15
C GLU A 215 -11.68 -29.87 11.63
N ARG A 216 -11.09 -28.74 12.03
CA ARG A 216 -10.77 -28.48 13.46
C ARG A 216 -12.01 -28.39 14.35
N THR A 217 -13.12 -27.84 13.85
CA THR A 217 -14.39 -27.84 14.58
C THR A 217 -15.07 -29.21 14.60
N ALA A 218 -14.94 -29.99 13.53
CA ALA A 218 -15.50 -31.34 13.43
C ALA A 218 -14.72 -32.39 14.24
N SER A 219 -13.41 -32.19 14.45
CA SER A 219 -12.53 -33.11 15.18
C SER A 219 -12.50 -32.89 16.70
N SER A 220 -13.40 -32.08 17.27
CA SER A 220 -13.54 -31.94 18.72
C SER A 220 -14.10 -33.26 19.31
N PRO A 221 -13.33 -34.00 20.13
CA PRO A 221 -13.66 -35.39 20.44
C PRO A 221 -14.87 -35.52 21.36
N LEU A 222 -15.94 -36.14 20.84
CA LEU A 222 -17.04 -36.61 21.65
C LEU A 222 -16.59 -37.80 22.53
N SER A 223 -16.77 -37.65 23.84
CA SER A 223 -16.91 -38.70 24.85
C SER A 223 -15.76 -39.72 25.04
N HIS A 224 -14.96 -39.51 26.09
CA HIS A 224 -14.44 -40.62 26.91
C HIS A 224 -15.46 -40.94 28.03
N PRO A 225 -16.01 -42.17 28.15
CA PRO A 225 -17.01 -42.48 29.16
C PRO A 225 -16.50 -42.68 30.60
N PHE A 226 -15.18 -42.64 30.82
CA PHE A 226 -14.56 -43.01 32.10
C PHE A 226 -13.46 -42.02 32.53
N ALA A 227 -13.87 -40.85 33.00
CA ALA A 227 -13.01 -39.89 33.69
C ALA A 227 -13.77 -39.23 34.85
N HIS A 228 -14.11 -40.04 35.86
CA HIS A 228 -14.62 -39.50 37.12
C HIS A 228 -13.49 -38.89 37.97
N HIS A 229 -13.79 -37.73 38.55
CA HIS A 229 -13.04 -36.97 39.57
C HIS A 229 -11.97 -35.95 39.11
N HIS A 230 -12.15 -34.73 39.64
CA HIS A 230 -11.25 -33.56 39.66
C HIS A 230 -11.10 -32.71 38.39
N SER A 231 -12.07 -31.82 38.14
CA SER A 231 -11.87 -30.57 37.38
C SER A 231 -12.87 -29.47 37.80
N TYR A 232 -12.56 -28.72 38.87
CA TYR A 232 -13.38 -27.54 39.28
C TYR A 232 -13.02 -26.25 38.53
N PHE A 233 -12.09 -26.33 37.57
CA PHE A 233 -11.79 -25.26 36.61
C PHE A 233 -11.87 -25.82 35.19
N ALA A 234 -13.09 -26.14 34.76
CA ALA A 234 -13.39 -26.12 33.33
C ALA A 234 -13.37 -24.65 32.89
N SER A 235 -12.18 -24.16 32.52
CA SER A 235 -12.08 -22.91 31.78
C SER A 235 -12.99 -23.05 30.56
N LEU A 236 -13.90 -22.09 30.40
CA LEU A 236 -14.61 -21.88 29.14
C LEU A 236 -13.56 -21.98 28.04
N ALA A 237 -13.70 -22.96 27.15
CA ALA A 237 -12.82 -23.06 25.98
C ALA A 237 -12.96 -21.73 25.25
N SER A 238 -11.94 -20.88 25.35
CA SER A 238 -12.02 -19.55 24.76
C SER A 238 -12.23 -19.78 23.28
N SER A 239 -13.39 -19.36 22.77
CA SER A 239 -13.64 -19.30 21.34
C SER A 239 -12.53 -18.45 20.78
N THR A 240 -11.50 -19.10 20.23
CA THR A 240 -10.39 -18.41 19.58
C THR A 240 -11.06 -17.61 18.48
N PRO A 241 -10.97 -16.27 18.49
CA PRO A 241 -11.65 -15.47 17.49
C PRO A 241 -11.19 -15.97 16.14
N SER A 242 -12.14 -16.42 15.31
CA SER A 242 -11.84 -16.99 13.99
C SER A 242 -11.04 -15.94 13.24
N ARG A 243 -9.75 -16.21 13.02
CA ARG A 243 -8.85 -15.25 12.35
C ARG A 243 -9.52 -14.91 11.01
N PRO A 244 -9.81 -13.63 10.74
CA PRO A 244 -10.53 -13.25 9.53
C PRO A 244 -9.79 -13.79 8.31
N LEU A 245 -10.54 -14.27 7.32
CA LEU A 245 -9.92 -14.80 6.12
C LEU A 245 -9.19 -13.68 5.37
N PRO A 246 -8.09 -13.98 4.67
CA PRO A 246 -7.36 -12.98 3.89
C PRO A 246 -8.30 -12.25 2.92
N GLY A 247 -8.31 -10.92 2.98
CA GLY A 247 -9.18 -10.07 2.17
C GLY A 247 -10.52 -9.68 2.82
N GLU A 248 -10.95 -10.30 3.94
CA GLU A 248 -12.23 -9.96 4.58
C GLU A 248 -12.30 -8.55 5.19
N SER A 249 -11.16 -7.91 5.46
CA SER A 249 -11.11 -6.54 5.98
C SER A 249 -11.34 -5.48 4.91
N VAL A 250 -11.04 -5.78 3.64
CA VAL A 250 -11.05 -4.80 2.55
C VAL A 250 -12.49 -4.42 2.18
N ARG A 251 -12.80 -3.13 2.35
CA ARG A 251 -14.07 -2.48 1.99
C ARG A 251 -13.96 -1.66 0.72
N GLN A 252 -12.78 -1.12 0.42
CA GLN A 252 -12.51 -0.32 -0.77
C GLN A 252 -11.31 -0.91 -1.51
N LEU A 253 -11.45 -1.10 -2.81
CA LEU A 253 -10.39 -1.60 -3.67
C LEU A 253 -10.32 -0.77 -4.95
N THR A 254 -9.17 -0.15 -5.19
CA THR A 254 -8.85 0.51 -6.47
C THR A 254 -7.79 -0.31 -7.18
N ILE A 255 -8.02 -0.66 -8.44
CA ILE A 255 -7.05 -1.38 -9.28
C ILE A 255 -6.84 -0.60 -10.57
N THR A 256 -5.57 -0.36 -10.90
CA THR A 256 -5.16 0.33 -12.13
C THR A 256 -4.25 -0.59 -12.94
N LYS A 257 -4.53 -0.72 -14.25
CA LYS A 257 -3.87 -1.66 -15.17
C LYS A 257 -3.56 -1.02 -16.53
N PHE A 258 -2.34 -0.51 -16.68
CA PHE A 258 -1.85 0.13 -17.90
C PHE A 258 -0.66 -0.58 -18.56
N THR A 259 0.12 -1.34 -17.79
CA THR A 259 1.36 -2.01 -18.23
C THR A 259 1.39 -3.48 -17.84
N SER A 260 0.82 -3.83 -16.68
CA SER A 260 0.71 -5.20 -16.18
C SER A 260 -0.48 -5.96 -16.78
N SER A 261 -0.48 -7.29 -16.64
CA SER A 261 -1.56 -8.15 -17.17
C SER A 261 -2.95 -7.72 -16.67
N PRO A 262 -3.92 -7.49 -17.57
CA PRO A 262 -5.25 -7.02 -17.16
C PRO A 262 -6.16 -8.17 -16.71
N LEU A 263 -7.27 -7.83 -16.04
CA LEU A 263 -8.21 -8.80 -15.49
C LEU A 263 -9.33 -9.16 -16.48
N THR A 264 -9.63 -10.45 -16.61
CA THR A 264 -10.79 -10.95 -17.37
C THR A 264 -11.93 -11.30 -16.41
N LEU A 265 -13.09 -11.65 -16.94
CA LEU A 265 -14.28 -12.05 -16.16
C LEU A 265 -13.96 -13.09 -15.06
N PRO A 266 -13.19 -14.16 -15.30
CA PRO A 266 -12.73 -15.07 -14.24
C PRO A 266 -11.86 -14.40 -13.17
N GLY A 267 -11.05 -13.40 -13.52
CA GLY A 267 -10.27 -12.62 -12.56
C GLY A 267 -11.14 -11.74 -11.67
N PHE A 268 -12.18 -11.10 -12.23
CA PHE A 268 -13.14 -10.33 -11.45
C PHE A 268 -14.00 -11.22 -10.53
N ASP A 269 -14.43 -12.40 -10.98
CA ASP A 269 -15.15 -13.37 -10.14
C ASP A 269 -14.27 -13.83 -8.96
N ALA A 270 -13.00 -14.13 -9.24
CA ALA A 270 -12.02 -14.49 -8.23
C ALA A 270 -11.78 -13.37 -7.21
N LEU A 271 -11.64 -12.13 -7.69
CA LEU A 271 -11.48 -10.93 -6.88
C LEU A 271 -12.70 -10.68 -5.97
N LEU A 272 -13.92 -10.72 -6.51
CA LEU A 272 -15.15 -10.52 -5.72
C LEU A 272 -15.35 -11.62 -4.68
N THR A 273 -14.79 -12.81 -4.90
CA THR A 273 -14.81 -13.92 -3.94
C THR A 273 -13.72 -13.79 -2.87
N LEU A 274 -12.53 -13.28 -3.23
CA LEU A 274 -11.42 -12.99 -2.32
C LEU A 274 -11.74 -11.82 -1.38
N PHE A 275 -12.49 -10.82 -1.86
CA PHE A 275 -12.96 -9.68 -1.10
C PHE A 275 -14.49 -9.75 -0.91
N PRO A 276 -15.01 -10.65 -0.05
CA PRO A 276 -16.45 -10.86 0.13
C PRO A 276 -17.15 -9.62 0.73
N ASN A 277 -16.37 -8.81 1.45
CA ASN A 277 -16.79 -7.66 2.25
C ASN A 277 -16.68 -6.32 1.52
N LEU A 278 -16.33 -6.33 0.23
CA LEU A 278 -16.05 -5.17 -0.59
C LEU A 278 -17.31 -4.32 -0.84
N GLU A 279 -17.25 -3.04 -0.47
CA GLU A 279 -18.31 -2.03 -0.62
C GLU A 279 -18.14 -1.13 -1.84
N SER A 280 -16.89 -0.92 -2.26
CA SER A 280 -16.52 -0.08 -3.39
C SER A 280 -15.37 -0.73 -4.16
N LEU A 281 -15.56 -0.86 -5.47
CA LEU A 281 -14.55 -1.31 -6.41
C LEU A 281 -14.36 -0.26 -7.52
N SER A 282 -13.13 0.23 -7.67
CA SER A 282 -12.71 1.04 -8.82
C SER A 282 -11.73 0.25 -9.67
N PHE A 283 -11.93 0.23 -10.99
CA PHE A 283 -11.03 -0.39 -11.94
C PHE A 283 -10.74 0.56 -13.10
N THR A 284 -9.46 0.79 -13.37
CA THR A 284 -8.99 1.68 -14.45
C THR A 284 -8.05 0.93 -15.38
N THR A 285 -8.35 0.90 -16.66
CA THR A 285 -7.54 0.28 -17.70
C THR A 285 -7.78 0.94 -19.06
N ASN A 286 -7.19 0.39 -20.12
CA ASN A 286 -7.42 0.81 -21.49
C ASN A 286 -7.36 -0.41 -22.45
N PHE A 287 -7.93 -0.27 -23.65
CA PHE A 287 -7.89 -1.31 -24.68
C PHE A 287 -6.46 -1.70 -25.11
N PHE A 288 -5.52 -0.75 -25.13
CA PHE A 288 -4.13 -1.02 -25.54
C PHE A 288 -3.47 -2.07 -24.63
N THR A 289 -3.69 -2.01 -23.31
CA THR A 289 -3.20 -3.02 -22.35
C THR A 289 -3.68 -4.43 -22.71
N TYR A 290 -4.92 -4.55 -23.23
CA TYR A 290 -5.49 -5.83 -23.63
C TYR A 290 -4.97 -6.30 -24.99
N ASP A 291 -4.93 -5.43 -26.00
CA ASP A 291 -4.43 -5.75 -27.35
C ASP A 291 -2.96 -6.22 -27.31
N TYR A 292 -2.13 -5.56 -26.51
CA TYR A 292 -0.72 -5.95 -26.33
C TYR A 292 -0.54 -7.32 -25.65
N GLN A 293 -1.38 -7.65 -24.66
CA GLN A 293 -1.27 -8.89 -23.89
C GLN A 293 -2.01 -10.08 -24.55
N PHE A 294 -3.02 -9.82 -25.37
CA PHE A 294 -3.85 -10.84 -26.03
C PHE A 294 -3.75 -10.72 -27.57
N GLN A 295 -2.82 -11.46 -28.17
CA GLN A 295 -2.63 -11.46 -29.63
C GLN A 295 -3.94 -11.74 -30.39
N GLY A 296 -4.35 -10.79 -31.25
CA GLY A 296 -5.55 -10.91 -32.08
C GLY A 296 -6.86 -10.56 -31.39
N LEU A 297 -6.83 -9.92 -30.21
CA LEU A 297 -8.03 -9.43 -29.55
C LEU A 297 -8.64 -8.26 -30.34
N THR A 298 -9.83 -8.45 -30.89
CA THR A 298 -10.56 -7.34 -31.53
C THR A 298 -11.27 -6.48 -30.50
N ARG A 299 -11.51 -5.20 -30.84
CA ARG A 299 -12.30 -4.28 -30.01
C ARG A 299 -13.68 -4.86 -29.67
N ASP A 300 -14.32 -5.56 -30.61
CA ASP A 300 -15.60 -6.26 -30.38
C ASP A 300 -15.55 -7.33 -29.27
N VAL A 301 -14.40 -7.98 -29.05
CA VAL A 301 -14.23 -8.97 -27.97
C VAL A 301 -13.98 -8.26 -26.65
N PHE A 302 -13.19 -7.20 -26.65
CA PHE A 302 -12.97 -6.34 -25.48
C PHE A 302 -14.28 -5.70 -24.99
N ASP A 303 -15.07 -5.08 -25.87
CA ASP A 303 -16.33 -4.43 -25.50
C ASP A 303 -17.37 -5.45 -24.98
N LYS A 304 -17.35 -6.69 -25.48
CA LYS A 304 -18.15 -7.80 -24.93
C LYS A 304 -17.69 -8.21 -23.53
N GLU A 305 -16.37 -8.33 -23.32
CA GLU A 305 -15.80 -8.66 -22.01
C GLU A 305 -16.15 -7.59 -20.96
N ILE A 306 -16.04 -6.30 -21.32
CA ILE A 306 -16.51 -5.17 -20.50
C ILE A 306 -17.98 -5.38 -20.10
N GLY A 307 -18.85 -5.65 -21.08
CA GLY A 307 -20.27 -5.87 -20.82
C GLY A 307 -20.52 -7.05 -19.86
N LEU A 308 -19.79 -8.16 -20.00
CA LEU A 308 -19.92 -9.30 -19.09
C LEU A 308 -19.44 -8.96 -17.67
N VAL A 309 -18.28 -8.30 -17.55
CA VAL A 309 -17.70 -7.88 -16.27
C VAL A 309 -18.62 -6.89 -15.54
N GLN A 310 -19.10 -5.86 -16.24
CA GLN A 310 -20.02 -4.85 -15.67
C GLN A 310 -21.31 -5.51 -15.17
N ASN A 311 -21.94 -6.37 -15.96
CA ASN A 311 -23.16 -7.09 -15.56
C ASN A 311 -22.93 -7.97 -14.32
N MET A 312 -21.79 -8.68 -14.26
CA MET A 312 -21.45 -9.54 -13.13
C MET A 312 -21.20 -8.71 -11.84
N ILE A 313 -20.37 -7.66 -11.91
CA ILE A 313 -20.07 -6.81 -10.75
C ILE A 313 -21.33 -6.11 -10.27
N GLN A 314 -22.13 -5.54 -11.18
CA GLN A 314 -23.39 -4.88 -10.83
C GLN A 314 -24.33 -5.86 -10.13
N LYS A 315 -24.49 -7.08 -10.63
CA LYS A 315 -25.30 -8.12 -9.98
C LYS A 315 -24.79 -8.41 -8.56
N VAL A 316 -23.52 -8.82 -8.42
CA VAL A 316 -22.95 -9.25 -7.13
C VAL A 316 -22.95 -8.11 -6.11
N MET A 317 -22.58 -6.89 -6.50
CA MET A 317 -22.57 -5.74 -5.60
C MET A 317 -23.99 -5.28 -5.22
N THR A 318 -24.96 -5.37 -6.14
CA THR A 318 -26.37 -5.05 -5.83
C THR A 318 -26.97 -6.10 -4.91
N GLU A 319 -26.68 -7.39 -5.11
CA GLU A 319 -27.11 -8.47 -4.20
C GLU A 319 -26.53 -8.32 -2.78
N ARG A 320 -25.27 -7.83 -2.66
CA ARG A 320 -24.63 -7.58 -1.36
C ARG A 320 -25.11 -6.31 -0.64
N TRP A 321 -25.37 -5.22 -1.36
CA TRP A 321 -25.53 -3.88 -0.75
C TRP A 321 -26.83 -3.14 -1.11
N GLY A 322 -27.61 -3.63 -2.07
CA GLY A 322 -28.74 -2.92 -2.68
C GLY A 322 -29.88 -2.53 -1.73
N SER A 323 -29.98 -3.17 -0.57
CA SER A 323 -31.01 -2.87 0.45
C SER A 323 -30.56 -1.83 1.50
N SER A 324 -29.26 -1.58 1.64
CA SER A 324 -28.71 -0.85 2.80
C SER A 324 -28.20 0.57 2.49
N ARG A 325 -28.13 0.97 1.22
CA ARG A 325 -27.57 2.27 0.79
C ARG A 325 -28.43 3.00 -0.24
N ALA A 326 -29.68 3.27 0.12
CA ALA A 326 -30.53 4.23 -0.61
C ALA A 326 -29.98 5.67 -0.43
N GLY A 327 -28.93 6.03 -1.19
CA GLY A 327 -28.34 7.37 -1.20
C GLY A 327 -26.80 7.46 -1.20
N CYS A 328 -26.07 6.35 -1.22
CA CYS A 328 -24.61 6.37 -1.41
C CYS A 328 -24.26 6.13 -2.90
N GLY A 329 -23.13 6.66 -3.37
CA GLY A 329 -22.72 6.60 -4.78
C GLY A 329 -22.48 5.18 -5.32
N SER A 330 -22.19 5.05 -6.62
CA SER A 330 -22.04 3.73 -7.24
C SER A 330 -20.91 2.92 -6.58
N CYS A 331 -21.25 1.72 -6.09
CA CYS A 331 -20.33 0.75 -5.50
C CYS A 331 -19.32 0.15 -6.49
N TRP A 332 -19.46 0.50 -7.78
CA TRP A 332 -18.59 0.13 -8.87
C TRP A 332 -18.30 1.36 -9.73
N GLN A 333 -17.05 1.52 -10.12
CA GLN A 333 -16.59 2.46 -11.14
C GLN A 333 -15.59 1.74 -12.04
N GLY A 334 -15.87 1.70 -13.34
CA GLY A 334 -14.98 1.11 -14.34
C GLY A 334 -14.65 2.12 -15.42
N ASP A 335 -13.38 2.52 -15.52
CA ASP A 335 -12.85 3.27 -16.65
C ASP A 335 -12.01 2.33 -17.52
N TRP A 336 -12.47 2.10 -18.75
CA TRP A 336 -11.91 1.11 -19.68
C TRP A 336 -11.27 1.76 -20.92
N ASP A 337 -11.33 3.10 -21.01
CA ASP A 337 -10.80 3.90 -22.11
C ASP A 337 -9.89 5.03 -21.56
N ALA A 338 -9.30 4.81 -20.39
CA ALA A 338 -8.42 5.76 -19.71
C ALA A 338 -7.21 6.11 -20.59
N GLN A 339 -6.83 7.39 -20.60
CA GLN A 339 -5.77 7.89 -21.47
C GLN A 339 -4.39 7.41 -21.01
N VAL A 340 -3.69 6.70 -21.90
CA VAL A 340 -2.30 6.26 -21.66
C VAL A 340 -1.34 7.42 -21.86
N THR A 341 -0.66 7.82 -20.78
CA THR A 341 0.38 8.86 -20.81
C THR A 341 1.59 8.40 -21.62
N GLU A 342 2.38 9.35 -22.14
CA GLU A 342 3.60 9.05 -22.89
C GLU A 342 4.60 8.22 -22.05
N GLU A 343 4.72 8.51 -20.76
CA GLU A 343 5.58 7.76 -19.85
C GLU A 343 5.10 6.32 -19.62
N GLN A 344 3.78 6.10 -19.46
CA GLN A 344 3.21 4.75 -19.40
C GLN A 344 3.47 3.96 -20.70
N ARG A 345 3.44 4.64 -21.86
CA ARG A 345 3.76 3.99 -23.14
C ARG A 345 5.21 3.53 -23.19
N LEU A 346 6.13 4.40 -22.79
CA LEU A 346 7.56 4.09 -22.70
C LEU A 346 7.84 2.95 -21.69
N ARG A 347 7.18 2.96 -20.53
CA ARG A 347 7.32 1.91 -19.50
C ARG A 347 6.88 0.52 -20.00
N ALA A 348 5.81 0.43 -20.79
CA ALA A 348 5.38 -0.82 -21.42
C ALA A 348 6.26 -1.26 -22.62
N SER A 349 7.40 -0.60 -22.87
CA SER A 349 8.29 -0.85 -24.02
C SER A 349 7.60 -0.69 -25.39
N ILE A 350 6.58 0.16 -25.45
CA ILE A 350 5.83 0.46 -26.69
C ILE A 350 6.66 1.44 -27.52
N LEU A 351 7.60 0.90 -28.28
CA LEU A 351 8.19 1.63 -29.40
C LEU A 351 7.11 1.83 -30.45
N LEU A 352 6.82 3.11 -30.75
CA LEU A 352 5.94 3.52 -31.84
C LEU A 352 6.45 2.90 -33.16
N HIS A 353 5.59 2.13 -33.81
CA HIS A 353 5.72 1.72 -35.21
C HIS A 353 4.83 2.59 -36.11
#